data_AF-A0A955PQL1-F1
#
_entry.id   AF-A0A955PQL1-F1
#
_cell.length_a   1.000
_cell.length_b   1.000
_cell.length_c   1.000
_cell.angle_alpha   90.00
_cell.angle_beta   90.00
_cell.angle_gamma   90.00
#
_symmetry.space_group_name_H-M   'P 1'
#
loop_
_entity.id
_entity.type
_entity.pdbx_description
1 polymer ?
#
loop_
_entity_poly.entity_id
_entity_poly.type
_entity_poly.pdbx_seq_one_letter_code
_entity_poly.pdbx_strand_id
1 'polypeptide(L)'
;HTTSQFEQQVRAVCGLPLGSTQQLRPAAMANLLGDLWNFAEPDWYRVCSLCDLKLHLYGKREARPGRKMGHLTGLASTPERAHSLVLEARTIFSSRDRERPESKANPTISS
;
A
#
# COMPACT_ATOMS: atom_id res chain seq x y z
N HIS A 1 -13.15 20.82 6.20
CA HIS A 1 -11.78 20.57 6.69
C HIS A 1 -11.72 19.14 7.21
N THR A 2 -10.65 18.39 6.93
CA THR A 2 -10.48 17.00 7.41
C THR A 2 -9.30 16.98 8.36
N THR A 3 -9.48 16.41 9.55
CA THR A 3 -8.40 16.27 10.54
C THR A 3 -7.85 14.85 10.47
N SER A 4 -6.57 14.70 10.17
CA SER A 4 -5.92 13.38 10.23
C SER A 4 -5.57 13.00 11.67
N GLN A 5 -5.32 11.71 11.93
CA GLN A 5 -4.80 11.28 13.23
C GLN A 5 -3.48 11.97 13.62
N PHE A 6 -2.64 12.31 12.64
CA PHE A 6 -1.37 13.00 12.88
C PHE A 6 -1.58 14.46 13.30
N GLU A 7 -2.49 15.16 12.62
CA GLU A 7 -2.88 16.51 13.01
C GLU A 7 -3.55 16.51 14.39
N GLN A 8 -4.44 15.54 14.64
CA GLN A 8 -5.12 15.40 15.93
C GLN A 8 -4.12 15.14 17.07
N GLN A 9 -3.08 14.33 16.83
CA GLN A 9 -2.00 14.10 17.78
C GLN A 9 -1.24 15.39 18.08
N VAL A 10 -0.86 16.17 17.07
CA VAL A 10 -0.20 17.47 17.26
C VAL A 10 -1.09 18.42 18.08
N ARG A 11 -2.38 18.52 17.74
CA ARG A 11 -3.33 19.35 18.49
C ARG A 11 -3.41 18.92 19.96
N ALA A 12 -3.53 17.63 20.24
CA ALA A 12 -3.61 17.10 21.58
C ALA A 12 -2.35 17.38 22.41
N VAL A 13 -1.15 17.11 21.85
CA VAL A 13 0.13 17.32 22.55
C VAL A 13 0.42 18.80 22.78
N CYS A 14 0.00 19.67 21.87
CA CYS A 14 0.21 21.11 21.98
C CYS A 14 -0.91 21.85 22.74
N GLY A 15 -1.92 21.15 23.27
CA GLY A 15 -3.05 21.78 23.97
C GLY A 15 -3.94 22.65 23.08
N LEU A 16 -3.96 22.41 21.77
CA LEU A 16 -4.82 23.11 20.82
C LEU A 16 -6.23 22.49 20.81
N PRO A 17 -7.26 23.26 20.38
CA PRO A 17 -8.58 22.69 20.16
C PRO A 17 -8.52 21.49 19.19
N LEU A 18 -9.16 20.39 19.59
CA LEU A 18 -9.24 19.19 18.77
C LEU A 18 -10.03 19.46 17.49
N GLY A 19 -9.60 18.85 16.39
CA GLY A 19 -10.33 18.89 15.13
C GLY A 19 -11.47 17.88 15.11
N SER A 20 -12.39 18.05 14.16
CA SER A 20 -13.49 17.10 13.92
C SER A 20 -12.97 15.73 13.52
N THR A 21 -13.56 14.67 14.09
CA THR A 21 -13.32 13.25 13.77
C THR A 21 -14.39 12.67 12.84
N GLN A 22 -15.26 13.51 12.27
CA GLN A 22 -16.30 13.07 11.34
C GLN A 22 -15.67 12.32 10.15
N GLN A 23 -16.09 11.08 9.95
CA GLN A 23 -15.72 10.31 8.78
C GLN A 23 -16.52 10.79 7.56
N LEU A 24 -15.83 11.38 6.58
CA LEU A 24 -16.49 11.99 5.40
C LEU A 24 -16.93 10.95 4.37
N ARG A 25 -16.17 9.85 4.22
CA ARG A 25 -16.46 8.74 3.29
C ARG A 25 -15.97 7.41 3.89
N PRO A 26 -16.66 6.29 3.62
CA PRO A 26 -16.11 4.95 3.86
C PRO A 26 -14.74 4.76 3.23
N ALA A 27 -13.87 4.07 3.97
CA ALA A 27 -12.48 3.85 3.57
C ALA A 27 -12.01 2.46 4.01
N ALA A 28 -11.13 1.86 3.21
CA ALA A 28 -10.37 0.67 3.58
C ALA A 28 -8.88 0.93 3.33
N MET A 29 -8.01 0.35 4.15
CA MET A 29 -6.57 0.54 4.05
C MET A 29 -5.83 -0.79 4.04
N ALA A 30 -4.83 -0.94 3.18
CA ALA A 30 -3.90 -2.07 3.21
C ALA A 30 -2.44 -1.58 3.25
N ASN A 31 -1.65 -2.20 4.13
CA ASN A 31 -0.20 -1.97 4.14
C ASN A 31 0.45 -2.58 2.90
N LEU A 32 1.44 -1.87 2.36
CA LEU A 32 2.35 -2.36 1.34
C LEU A 32 3.63 -2.84 2.03
N LEU A 33 3.98 -4.10 1.84
CA LEU A 33 5.17 -4.71 2.44
C LEU A 33 6.32 -4.75 1.42
N GLY A 34 7.55 -4.85 1.91
CA GLY A 34 8.74 -4.86 1.07
C GLY A 34 8.83 -6.06 0.14
N ASP A 35 8.07 -7.13 0.42
CA ASP A 35 7.89 -8.30 -0.45
C ASP A 35 7.39 -7.91 -1.85
N LEU A 36 6.70 -6.78 -1.98
CA LEU A 36 6.23 -6.27 -3.27
C LEU A 36 7.36 -5.81 -4.19
N TRP A 37 8.54 -5.47 -3.65
CA TRP A 37 9.73 -5.04 -4.40
C TRP A 37 10.65 -6.21 -4.75
N ASN A 38 10.18 -7.45 -4.60
CA ASN A 38 11.02 -8.60 -4.91
C ASN A 38 11.33 -8.61 -6.42
N PHE A 39 12.62 -8.52 -6.74
CA PHE A 39 13.20 -8.48 -8.10
C PHE A 39 12.90 -7.26 -8.99
N ALA A 40 11.81 -6.52 -8.77
CA ALA A 40 11.49 -5.31 -9.52
C ALA A 40 10.62 -4.33 -8.73
N GLU A 41 10.52 -3.10 -9.22
CA GLU A 41 9.62 -2.10 -8.65
C GLU A 41 8.15 -2.42 -9.00
N PRO A 42 7.20 -2.27 -8.04
CA PRO A 42 5.77 -2.47 -8.31
C PRO A 42 5.22 -1.56 -9.40
N ASP A 43 4.13 -2.01 -10.04
CA ASP A 43 3.45 -1.27 -11.11
C ASP A 43 2.65 -0.07 -10.56
N TRP A 44 3.36 0.99 -10.19
CA TRP A 44 2.75 2.21 -9.63
C TRP A 44 1.80 2.88 -10.60
N TYR A 45 2.09 2.82 -11.90
CA TYR A 45 1.23 3.42 -12.91
C TYR A 45 -0.17 2.82 -12.89
N ARG A 46 -0.26 1.48 -12.91
CA ARG A 46 -1.56 0.80 -12.90
C ARG A 46 -2.32 1.02 -11.59
N VAL A 47 -1.62 1.05 -10.46
CA VAL A 47 -2.21 1.32 -9.14
C VAL A 47 -2.74 2.74 -9.04
N CYS A 48 -1.95 3.73 -9.45
CA CYS A 48 -2.34 5.14 -9.43
C CYS A 48 -3.42 5.48 -10.46
N SER A 49 -3.64 4.62 -11.45
CA SER A 49 -4.74 4.74 -12.42
C SER A 49 -6.11 4.32 -11.86
N LEU A 50 -6.16 3.65 -10.69
CA LEU A 50 -7.42 3.31 -10.04
C LEU A 50 -8.04 4.55 -9.39
N CYS A 51 -9.25 4.91 -9.82
CA CYS A 51 -10.00 6.01 -9.22
C CYS A 51 -10.30 5.73 -7.74
N ASP A 52 -10.41 6.79 -6.94
CA ASP A 52 -10.66 6.76 -5.50
C ASP A 52 -9.64 5.96 -4.65
N LEU A 53 -8.50 5.57 -5.23
CA LEU A 53 -7.38 4.97 -4.53
C LEU A 53 -6.31 6.02 -4.23
N LYS A 54 -5.79 6.03 -3.00
CA LYS A 54 -4.66 6.87 -2.59
C LYS A 54 -3.48 6.00 -2.19
N LEU A 55 -2.33 6.25 -2.82
CA LEU A 55 -1.05 5.64 -2.49
C LEU A 55 -0.25 6.56 -1.58
N HIS A 56 0.29 6.00 -0.50
CA HIS A 56 1.24 6.69 0.38
C HIS A 56 2.46 5.80 0.63
N LEU A 57 3.60 6.20 0.05
CA LEU A 57 4.90 5.55 0.27
C LEU A 57 5.69 6.30 1.35
N TYR A 58 6.39 5.56 2.21
CA TYR A 58 7.14 6.14 3.34
C TYR A 58 8.54 6.64 2.96
N GLY A 59 8.91 6.65 1.68
CA GLY A 59 10.24 7.10 1.23
C GLY A 59 11.41 6.26 1.75
N LYS A 60 11.17 5.01 2.17
CA LYS A 60 12.21 4.10 2.66
C LYS A 60 13.09 3.66 1.49
N ARG A 61 14.41 3.86 1.63
CA ARG A 61 15.39 3.56 0.56
C ARG A 61 15.51 2.07 0.21
N GLU A 62 15.20 1.18 1.15
CA GLU A 62 15.41 -0.26 0.97
C GLU A 62 14.16 -1.05 1.34
N ALA A 63 13.68 -1.87 0.42
CA ALA A 63 12.62 -2.83 0.69
C ALA A 63 13.21 -4.13 1.28
N ARG A 64 12.58 -4.66 2.32
CA ARG A 64 12.94 -5.94 2.94
C ARG A 64 11.67 -6.75 3.21
N PRO A 65 11.73 -8.10 3.20
CA PRO A 65 10.57 -8.93 3.52
C PRO A 65 9.90 -8.51 4.83
N GLY A 66 8.58 -8.38 4.83
CA GLY A 66 7.78 -7.95 5.98
C GLY A 66 7.90 -6.47 6.38
N ARG A 67 8.82 -5.69 5.78
CA ARG A 67 8.99 -4.27 6.10
C ARG A 67 7.82 -3.47 5.54
N LYS A 68 7.10 -2.71 6.36
CA LYS A 68 6.07 -1.76 5.87
C LYS A 68 6.73 -0.66 5.03
N MET A 69 6.41 -0.59 3.74
CA MET A 69 6.95 0.38 2.79
C MET A 69 5.98 1.51 2.46
N GLY A 70 4.68 1.29 2.70
CA GLY A 70 3.64 2.28 2.47
C GLY A 70 2.27 1.71 2.80
N HIS A 71 1.22 2.36 2.31
CA HIS A 71 -0.14 1.84 2.32
C HIS A 71 -0.96 2.37 1.13
N LEU A 72 -2.01 1.64 0.82
CA LEU A 72 -3.11 2.07 -0.04
C LEU A 72 -4.32 2.38 0.82
N THR A 73 -5.06 3.42 0.45
CA THR A 73 -6.37 3.74 1.01
C THR A 73 -7.38 3.84 -0.13
N GLY A 74 -8.36 2.94 -0.16
CA GLY A 74 -9.50 3.00 -1.07
C GLY A 74 -10.65 3.75 -0.42
N LEU A 75 -11.25 4.69 -1.14
CA LEU A 75 -12.45 5.44 -0.72
C LEU A 75 -13.64 5.00 -1.56
N ALA A 76 -14.82 4.91 -0.96
CA ALA A 76 -16.04 4.57 -1.69
C ALA A 76 -17.29 5.16 -1.02
N SER A 77 -18.45 4.88 -1.58
CA SER A 77 -19.76 5.19 -0.97
C SER A 77 -20.16 4.18 0.10
N THR A 78 -19.60 2.96 0.09
CA THR A 78 -19.84 1.92 1.10
C THR A 78 -18.54 1.29 1.60
N PRO A 79 -18.50 0.75 2.82
CA PRO A 79 -17.34 0.02 3.34
C PRO A 79 -16.94 -1.18 2.47
N GLU A 80 -17.93 -1.93 1.96
CA GLU A 80 -17.71 -3.12 1.15
C GLU A 80 -17.02 -2.74 -0.17
N ARG A 81 -17.47 -1.67 -0.81
CA ARG A 81 -16.84 -1.21 -2.06
C ARG A 81 -15.42 -0.68 -1.81
N ALA A 82 -15.19 0.04 -0.71
CA ALA A 82 -13.85 0.49 -0.34
C ALA A 82 -12.91 -0.71 -0.10
N HIS A 83 -13.41 -1.76 0.56
CA HIS A 83 -12.66 -3.00 0.78
C HIS A 83 -12.34 -3.72 -0.53
N SER A 84 -13.34 -3.92 -1.41
CA SER A 84 -13.14 -4.52 -2.74
C SER A 84 -12.12 -3.76 -3.57
N LEU A 85 -12.17 -2.42 -3.56
CA LEU A 85 -11.22 -1.58 -4.31
C LEU A 85 -9.77 -1.83 -3.86
N VAL A 86 -9.52 -1.96 -2.55
CA VAL A 86 -8.19 -2.26 -2.03
C VAL A 86 -7.74 -3.67 -2.40
N LEU A 87 -8.64 -4.65 -2.38
CA LEU A 87 -8.32 -6.01 -2.83
C LEU A 87 -8.00 -6.07 -4.32
N GLU A 88 -8.81 -5.43 -5.17
CA GLU A 88 -8.58 -5.27 -6.61
C GLU A 88 -7.19 -4.67 -6.86
N ALA A 89 -6.86 -3.57 -6.16
CA ALA A 89 -5.54 -2.95 -6.25
C ALA A 89 -4.40 -3.89 -5.86
N ARG A 90 -4.59 -4.74 -4.84
CA ARG A 90 -3.57 -5.72 -4.44
C ARG A 90 -3.32 -6.80 -5.49
N THR A 91 -4.31 -7.17 -6.29
CA THR A 91 -4.13 -8.18 -7.36
C THR A 91 -3.16 -7.72 -8.44
N ILE A 92 -3.02 -6.40 -8.66
CA ILE A 92 -2.06 -5.82 -9.59
C ILE A 92 -0.65 -6.30 -9.25
N PHE A 93 -0.31 -6.34 -7.96
CA PHE A 93 1.00 -6.77 -7.51
C PHE A 93 1.22 -8.29 -7.64
N SER A 94 0.18 -9.10 -7.42
CA SER A 94 0.29 -10.58 -7.48
C SER A 94 0.40 -11.14 -8.89
N SER A 95 -0.01 -10.40 -9.92
CA SER A 95 0.03 -10.87 -11.32
C SER A 95 1.45 -11.06 -11.86
N ARG A 96 2.44 -10.35 -11.30
CA ARG A 96 3.84 -10.44 -11.71
C ARG A 96 4.61 -11.60 -11.08
N ASP A 97 4.11 -12.17 -9.97
CA ASP A 97 4.75 -13.33 -9.32
C ASP A 97 4.69 -14.62 -10.18
N ARG A 98 3.86 -14.65 -11.23
CA ARG A 98 3.61 -15.86 -12.06
C ARG A 98 4.38 -15.93 -13.38
N GLU A 99 4.95 -14.84 -13.89
CA GLU A 99 5.68 -14.80 -15.18
C GLU A 99 7.16 -15.22 -15.03
N ARG A 100 7.42 -16.35 -14.37
CA ARG A 100 8.77 -16.87 -14.11
C ARG A 100 9.25 -17.83 -15.22
N PRO A 101 10.40 -17.62 -15.88
CA PRO A 101 11.18 -18.70 -16.47
C PRO A 101 11.94 -19.43 -15.36
N GLU A 102 11.81 -20.76 -15.29
CA GLU A 102 12.59 -21.60 -14.38
C GLU A 102 14.10 -21.45 -14.65
N SER A 103 14.88 -21.02 -13.66
CA SER A 103 16.33 -21.08 -13.77
C SER A 103 16.75 -22.54 -13.80
N LYS A 104 17.26 -23.00 -14.96
CA LYS A 104 17.84 -24.34 -15.09
C LYS A 104 18.94 -24.51 -14.03
N ALA A 105 18.83 -25.60 -13.27
CA ALA A 105 19.86 -26.06 -12.36
C ALA A 105 21.18 -26.20 -13.12
N ASN A 106 22.24 -25.58 -12.60
CA ASN A 106 23.58 -25.78 -13.11
C ASN A 106 24.13 -27.07 -12.47
N PRO A 107 24.54 -28.10 -13.24
CA PRO A 107 25.17 -29.27 -12.67
C PRO A 107 26.61 -28.88 -12.32
N THR A 108 26.93 -28.85 -11.03
CA THR A 108 28.33 -28.76 -10.60
C THR A 108 29.05 -30.02 -11.05
N ILE A 109 29.90 -29.88 -12.06
CA ILE A 109 30.91 -30.88 -12.45
C ILE A 109 32.07 -30.79 -11.45
N SER A 110 32.51 -31.96 -11.01
CA SER A 110 33.61 -32.24 -10.08
C SER A 110 34.95 -31.63 -10.49
N SER A 111 35.78 -31.32 -9.48
CA SER A 111 37.22 -31.65 -9.46
C SER A 111 37.64 -31.91 -8.02
#